data_AF-A0A662KKY0-F1
#
_entry.id   AF-A0A662KKY0-F1
#
_cell.length_a   1.000
_cell.length_b   1.000
_cell.length_c   1.000
_cell.angle_alpha   90.00
_cell.angle_beta   90.00
_cell.angle_gamma   90.00
#
_symmetry.space_group_name_H-M   'P 1'
#
loop_
_entity.id
_entity.type
_entity.pdbx_description
1 polymer ?
#
loop_
_entity_poly.entity_id
_entity_poly.type
_entity_poly.pdbx_seq_one_letter_code
_entity_poly.pdbx_strand_id
1 'polypeptide(L)'
;FGGILLPQASEQEAIRTINWALDLGVNFIDTARAYKDSETKIGKAVKGRRSQSILATKTVSREPKGALTDLETSPKELQTDLSIREMPKRADRVLRTG
;
A
#
# COMPACT_ATOMS: atom_id res chain seq x y z
N PHE A 1 -5.22 -6.52 0.80
CA PHE A 1 -4.42 -7.10 -0.28
C PHE A 1 -2.95 -6.83 0.03
N GLY A 2 -2.12 -7.86 0.12
CA GLY A 2 -0.71 -7.73 0.51
C GLY A 2 0.24 -7.68 -0.68
N GLY A 3 1.14 -6.70 -0.69
CA GLY A 3 2.06 -6.42 -1.80
C GLY A 3 3.39 -7.19 -1.79
N ILE A 4 3.70 -7.93 -0.72
CA ILE A 4 5.02 -8.55 -0.50
C ILE A 4 5.46 -9.52 -1.61
N LEU A 5 4.52 -10.23 -2.25
CA LEU A 5 4.81 -11.19 -3.32
C LEU A 5 4.73 -10.57 -4.73
N LEU A 6 4.28 -9.31 -4.87
CA LEU A 6 4.18 -8.66 -6.18
C LEU A 6 5.50 -8.61 -6.96
N PRO A 7 6.69 -8.53 -6.35
CA PRO A 7 7.95 -8.62 -7.09
C PRO A 7 8.20 -9.94 -7.81
N GLN A 8 7.49 -11.02 -7.43
CA GLN A 8 7.63 -12.33 -8.07
C GLN A 8 6.69 -12.49 -9.28
N ALA A 9 5.65 -11.66 -9.36
CA ALA A 9 4.71 -11.66 -10.48
C ALA A 9 5.19 -10.74 -11.61
N SER A 10 4.77 -11.01 -12.84
CA SER A 10 4.85 -10.01 -13.89
C SER A 10 3.98 -8.79 -13.56
N GLU A 11 4.28 -7.65 -14.15
CA GLU A 11 3.45 -6.44 -13.99
C GLU A 11 1.99 -6.68 -14.38
N GLN A 12 1.75 -7.41 -15.47
CA GLN A 12 0.41 -7.69 -15.97
C GLN A 12 -0.38 -8.59 -15.00
N GLU A 13 0.27 -9.60 -14.42
CA GLU A 13 -0.34 -10.45 -13.39
C GLU A 13 -0.65 -9.65 -12.12
N ALA A 14 0.27 -8.81 -11.66
CA ALA A 14 0.05 -7.94 -10.52
C ALA A 14 -1.16 -7.01 -10.74
N ILE A 15 -1.24 -6.35 -11.90
CA ILE A 15 -2.34 -5.46 -12.28
C ILE A 15 -3.67 -6.21 -12.32
N ARG A 16 -3.72 -7.39 -12.97
CA ARG A 16 -4.94 -8.20 -13.03
C ARG A 16 -5.39 -8.65 -11.65
N THR A 17 -4.47 -9.11 -10.82
CA THR A 17 -4.77 -9.62 -9.47
C THR A 17 -5.29 -8.52 -8.55
N ILE A 18 -4.68 -7.33 -8.58
CA ILE A 18 -5.14 -6.18 -7.80
C ILE A 18 -6.51 -5.70 -8.27
N ASN A 19 -6.73 -5.60 -9.58
CA ASN A 19 -8.04 -5.20 -10.11
C ASN A 19 -9.14 -6.20 -9.74
N TRP A 20 -8.85 -7.50 -9.82
CA TRP A 20 -9.78 -8.53 -9.38
C TRP A 20 -10.09 -8.42 -7.88
N ALA A 21 -9.09 -8.12 -7.04
CA ALA A 21 -9.31 -7.87 -5.62
C ALA A 21 -10.22 -6.65 -5.38
N LEU A 22 -10.02 -5.56 -6.13
CA LEU A 22 -10.89 -4.37 -6.08
C LEU A 22 -12.32 -4.69 -6.52
N ASP A 23 -12.50 -5.50 -7.57
CA ASP A 23 -13.82 -5.94 -8.05
C ASP A 23 -14.57 -6.76 -7.00
N LEU A 24 -13.85 -7.51 -6.17
CA LEU A 24 -14.38 -8.25 -5.02
C LEU A 24 -14.59 -7.38 -3.76
N GLY A 25 -14.33 -6.07 -3.83
CA GLY A 25 -14.50 -5.13 -2.73
C GLY A 25 -13.31 -5.06 -1.75
N VAL A 26 -12.20 -5.73 -2.03
CA VAL A 26 -10.97 -5.60 -1.22
C VAL A 26 -10.31 -4.26 -1.54
N ASN A 27 -10.50 -3.27 -0.67
CA ASN A 27 -10.04 -1.91 -0.89
C ASN A 27 -8.76 -1.51 -0.13
N PHE A 28 -8.34 -2.26 0.90
CA PHE A 28 -7.10 -1.97 1.62
C PHE A 28 -5.92 -2.70 0.97
N ILE A 29 -4.92 -1.96 0.48
CA ILE A 29 -3.73 -2.48 -0.21
C ILE A 29 -2.49 -2.04 0.56
N ASP A 30 -1.72 -3.01 1.06
CA ASP A 30 -0.48 -2.75 1.79
C ASP A 30 0.76 -3.12 0.97
N THR A 31 1.81 -2.32 1.08
CA THR A 31 3.13 -2.56 0.47
C THR A 31 4.25 -2.00 1.37
N ALA A 32 5.48 -1.95 0.88
CA ALA A 32 6.62 -1.34 1.55
C ALA A 32 7.67 -0.90 0.53
N ARG A 33 8.46 0.12 0.88
CA ARG A 33 9.65 0.53 0.09
C ARG A 33 10.65 -0.59 -0.14
N ALA A 34 10.73 -1.54 0.78
CA ALA A 34 11.59 -2.71 0.65
C ALA A 34 11.07 -3.77 -0.34
N TYR A 35 9.81 -3.69 -0.78
CA TYR A 35 9.20 -4.69 -1.67
C TYR A 35 9.48 -4.40 -3.16
N LYS A 36 10.73 -4.05 -3.49
CA LYS A 36 11.20 -3.81 -4.87
C LYS A 36 10.21 -2.95 -5.70
N ASP A 37 9.68 -3.49 -6.79
CA ASP A 37 8.77 -2.83 -7.74
C ASP A 37 7.28 -2.93 -7.33
N SER A 38 6.98 -3.35 -6.10
CA SER A 38 5.60 -3.51 -5.62
C SER A 38 4.81 -2.20 -5.65
N GLU A 39 5.40 -1.08 -5.22
CA GLU A 39 4.73 0.23 -5.23
C GLU A 39 4.38 0.67 -6.65
N THR A 40 5.33 0.54 -7.59
CA THR A 40 5.13 0.88 -9.00
C THR A 40 4.01 0.04 -9.62
N LYS A 41 3.99 -1.27 -9.35
CA LYS A 41 2.94 -2.19 -9.82
C LYS A 41 1.57 -1.83 -9.25
N ILE A 42 1.49 -1.49 -7.96
CA ILE A 42 0.26 -1.05 -7.31
C ILE A 42 -0.22 0.27 -7.90
N GLY A 43 0.67 1.25 -8.06
CA GLY A 43 0.33 2.56 -8.65
C GLY A 43 -0.26 2.42 -10.05
N LYS A 44 0.33 1.55 -10.88
CA LYS A 44 -0.23 1.21 -12.20
C LYS A 44 -1.58 0.52 -12.11
N ALA A 45 -1.75 -0.43 -11.18
CA ALA A 45 -2.98 -1.20 -11.03
C ALA A 45 -4.18 -0.36 -10.59
N VAL A 46 -3.96 0.65 -9.73
CA VAL A 46 -5.02 1.52 -9.20
C VAL A 46 -5.24 2.79 -10.03
N LYS A 47 -4.49 2.98 -11.12
CA LYS A 47 -4.65 4.12 -12.02
C LYS A 47 -6.08 4.13 -12.58
N GLY A 48 -6.77 5.26 -12.43
CA GLY A 48 -8.19 5.40 -12.80
C GLY A 48 -9.19 4.77 -11.81
N ARG A 49 -8.71 4.03 -10.80
CA ARG A 49 -9.52 3.42 -9.73
C ARG A 49 -9.07 3.86 -8.32
N ARG A 50 -8.30 4.95 -8.23
CA ARG A 50 -7.64 5.39 -6.99
C ARG A 50 -8.63 5.57 -5.83
N SER A 51 -9.83 6.08 -6.10
CA SER A 51 -10.90 6.28 -5.12
C SER A 51 -11.46 4.99 -4.50
N GLN A 52 -11.23 3.84 -5.15
CA GLN A 52 -11.68 2.52 -4.68
C GLN A 52 -10.66 1.85 -3.74
N SER A 53 -9.52 2.49 -3.47
CA SER A 53 -8.42 1.90 -2.71
C SER A 53 -7.92 2.79 -1.57
N ILE A 54 -7.49 2.15 -0.49
CA ILE A 54 -6.74 2.72 0.62
C ILE A 54 -5.34 2.11 0.52
N LEU A 55 -4.34 2.95 0.27
CA LEU A 55 -2.95 2.52 0.08
C LEU A 55 -2.16 2.74 1.37
N ALA A 56 -1.44 1.71 1.80
CA ALA A 56 -0.50 1.79 2.91
C ALA A 56 0.89 1.37 2.45
N THR A 57 1.90 2.18 2.77
CA THR A 57 3.31 1.82 2.58
C THR A 57 4.12 2.15 3.83
N LYS A 58 5.32 1.59 3.90
CA LYS A 58 6.22 1.63 5.05
C LYS A 58 7.64 1.89 4.57
N THR A 59 8.29 2.85 5.22
CA THR A 59 9.75 3.00 5.16
C THR A 59 10.40 1.88 5.96
N VAL A 60 11.59 1.46 5.52
CA VAL A 60 12.48 0.59 6.31
C VAL A 60 13.65 1.37 6.92
N SER A 61 13.79 2.64 6.56
CA SER A 61 14.83 3.50 7.11
C SER A 61 14.56 3.77 8.58
N ARG A 62 15.61 3.64 9.39
CA ARG A 62 15.61 4.02 10.81
C ARG A 62 16.22 5.41 11.04
N GLU A 63 16.71 6.03 9.97
CA GLU A 63 17.30 7.36 10.02
C GLU A 63 16.30 8.40 9.52
N PRO A 64 16.19 9.58 10.16
CA PRO A 64 15.25 10.62 9.76
C PRO A 64 15.36 11.01 8.28
N LYS A 65 16.59 11.17 7.78
CA LYS A 65 16.82 11.55 6.37
C LYS A 65 16.33 10.50 5.41
N GLY A 66 16.59 9.22 5.69
CA GLY A 66 16.13 8.13 4.82
C GLY A 66 14.61 7.95 4.87
N ALA A 67 13.99 8.13 6.04
CA ALA A 67 12.54 8.12 6.16
C ALA A 67 11.88 9.26 5.36
N LEU A 68 12.47 10.45 5.36
CA LEU A 68 12.01 11.57 4.53
C LEU A 68 12.16 11.29 3.04
N THR A 69 13.28 10.71 2.60
CA THR A 69 13.45 10.28 1.20
C THR A 69 12.41 9.26 0.77
N ASP A 70 12.11 8.28 1.63
CA ASP A 70 11.06 7.29 1.37
C ASP A 70 9.67 7.94 1.30
N LEU A 71 9.39 8.91 2.18
CA LEU A 71 8.14 9.66 2.22
C LEU A 71 7.89 10.45 0.92
N GLU A 72 8.94 10.97 0.30
CA GLU A 72 8.86 11.67 -0.99
C GLU A 72 8.77 10.72 -2.19
N THR A 73 9.38 9.54 -2.09
CA THR A 73 9.47 8.57 -3.19
C THR A 73 8.19 7.74 -3.33
N SER A 74 7.67 7.23 -2.21
CA SER A 74 6.56 6.27 -2.23
C SER A 74 5.30 6.79 -2.95
N PRO A 75 4.85 8.05 -2.71
CA PRO A 75 3.67 8.59 -3.41
C PRO A 75 3.86 8.67 -4.93
N LYS A 76 5.09 8.95 -5.39
CA LYS A 76 5.43 9.01 -6.82
C LYS A 76 5.30 7.63 -7.46
N GLU A 77 5.87 6.60 -6.84
CA GLU A 77 5.77 5.21 -7.32
C GLU A 77 4.34 4.70 -7.30
N LEU A 78 3.58 5.03 -6.25
CA LEU A 78 2.17 4.72 -6.12
C LEU A 78 1.25 5.58 -7.00
N GLN A 79 1.81 6.56 -7.74
CA GLN A 79 1.07 7.50 -8.60
C GLN A 79 -0.10 8.18 -7.86
N THR A 80 0.17 8.66 -6.64
CA THR A 80 -0.81 9.30 -5.76
C THR A 80 -0.19 10.49 -5.03
N ASP A 81 -1.04 11.40 -4.57
CA ASP A 81 -0.61 12.45 -3.65
C ASP A 81 -0.38 11.88 -2.24
N LEU A 82 0.55 12.50 -1.52
CA LEU A 82 0.81 12.19 -0.12
C LEU A 82 -0.35 12.73 0.73
N SER A 83 -1.04 11.84 1.42
CA SER A 83 -1.98 12.20 2.49
C SER A 83 -1.56 11.47 3.76
N ILE A 84 -1.39 12.22 4.84
CA ILE A 84 -1.06 11.64 6.14
C ILE A 84 -2.38 11.37 6.86
N ARG A 85 -2.63 10.10 7.15
CA ARG A 85 -3.74 9.68 7.99
C ARG A 85 -3.19 8.93 9.19
N GLU A 86 -3.52 9.41 10.38
CA GLU A 86 -3.23 8.63 11.59
C GLU A 86 -4.03 7.33 11.52
N MET A 87 -3.32 6.20 11.60
CA MET A 87 -3.99 4.94 11.89
C MET A 87 -4.36 4.96 13.37
N PRO A 88 -5.66 4.84 13.72
CA PRO A 88 -6.03 4.77 15.12
C PRO A 88 -5.29 3.59 15.75
N LYS A 89 -4.53 3.86 16.82
CA LYS A 89 -4.00 2.81 17.68
C LYS A 89 -5.21 1.97 18.08
N ARG A 90 -5.16 0.65 17.85
CA ARG A 90 -6.27 -0.26 18.20
C ARG A 90 -6.74 0.10 19.61
N ALA A 91 -7.98 0.55 19.73
CA ALA A 91 -8.64 0.68 21.02
C ALA A 91 -8.86 -0.73 21.57
N ASP A 92 -8.47 -0.93 22.81
CA ASP A 92 -8.67 -2.15 23.58
C ASP A 92 -10.17 -2.45 23.68
N ARG A 93 -10.69 -3.26 22.75
CA ARG A 93 -12.11 -3.63 22.76
C ARG A 93 -12.30 -5.06 22.31
N VAL A 94 -11.85 -6.01 23.13
CA VAL A 94 -12.50 -7.31 23.36
C VAL A 94 -12.02 -7.84 24.72
N LEU A 95 -12.61 -7.43 25.85
CA LEU A 95 -12.64 -8.21 27.11
C LEU A 95 -13.69 -7.60 28.06
N ARG A 96 -14.98 -7.75 27.73
CA ARG A 96 -16.08 -7.70 28.71
C ARG A 96 -17.21 -8.63 28.27
N THR A 97 -16.95 -9.92 28.40
CA THR A 97 -17.98 -10.95 28.58
C THR A 97 -17.40 -11.94 29.57
N GLY A 98 -17.86 -11.83 30.81
CA GLY A 98 -17.49 -12.61 31.98
C GLY A 98 -18.34 -12.12 33.13
#